data_AF-D3B219-F1
#
_entry.id   AF-D3B219-F1
#
_cell.length_a   1.000
_cell.length_b   1.000
_cell.length_c   1.000
_cell.angle_alpha   90.00
_cell.angle_beta   90.00
_cell.angle_gamma   90.00
#
_symmetry.space_group_name_H-M   'P 1'
#
loop_
_entity.id
_entity.type
_entity.pdbx_description
1 polymer ?
#
loop_
_entity_poly.entity_id
_entity_poly.type
_entity_poly.pdbx_seq_one_letter_code
_entity_poly.pdbx_strand_id
1 'polypeptide(L)'
;MEAEGILQQFFRHTSDCVTINKSQKFKTELVDACIKSTFCPVEADIVRDCYLNKDASPARCFAQDARLAQCFNSLVNDSSKLNESTSTKLAYYTTVINKASY
;
A
#
# COMPACT_ATOMS: atom_id res chain seq x y z
N MET A 1 6.49 1.85 -24.24
CA MET A 1 5.25 1.04 -24.27
C MET A 1 5.09 0.17 -23.02
N GLU A 2 6.16 -0.35 -22.43
CA GLU A 2 6.08 -1.26 -21.26
C GLU A 2 5.71 -0.58 -19.92
N ALA A 3 6.31 0.57 -19.62
CA ALA A 3 6.02 1.33 -18.38
C ALA A 3 4.56 1.82 -18.28
N GLU A 4 3.93 2.14 -19.41
CA GLU A 4 2.54 2.61 -19.45
C GLU A 4 1.55 1.50 -19.04
N GLY A 5 1.76 0.27 -19.54
CA GLY A 5 0.95 -0.89 -19.14
C GLY A 5 1.08 -1.22 -17.65
N ILE A 6 2.31 -1.12 -17.11
CA ILE A 6 2.60 -1.35 -15.68
C ILE A 6 1.86 -0.33 -14.80
N LEU A 7 1.89 0.95 -15.16
CA LEU A 7 1.21 2.01 -14.41
C LEU A 7 -0.31 1.93 -14.54
N GLN A 8 -0.84 1.62 -15.73
CA GLN A 8 -2.29 1.42 -15.91
C GLN A 8 -2.83 0.29 -15.02
N GLN A 9 -2.11 -0.83 -14.92
CA GLN A 9 -2.48 -1.92 -14.00
C GLN A 9 -2.42 -1.47 -12.54
N PHE A 10 -1.41 -0.70 -12.16
CA PHE A 10 -1.30 -0.16 -10.81
C PHE A 10 -2.46 0.81 -10.48
N PHE A 11 -2.89 1.66 -11.41
CA PHE A 11 -4.04 2.55 -11.21
C PHE A 11 -5.37 1.82 -11.11
N ARG A 12 -5.54 0.72 -11.86
CA ARG A 12 -6.70 -0.14 -11.69
C ARG A 12 -6.72 -0.74 -10.29
N HIS A 13 -5.59 -1.27 -9.83
CA HIS A 13 -5.45 -1.79 -8.48
C HIS A 13 -5.78 -0.74 -7.40
N THR A 14 -5.27 0.49 -7.51
CA THR A 14 -5.60 1.53 -6.52
C THR A 14 -7.10 1.88 -6.53
N SER A 15 -7.72 1.96 -7.72
CA SER A 15 -9.16 2.19 -7.87
C SER A 15 -9.99 1.05 -7.25
N ASP A 16 -9.58 -0.19 -7.45
CA ASP A 16 -10.23 -1.37 -6.87
C ASP A 16 -10.11 -1.36 -5.34
N CYS A 17 -8.92 -1.08 -4.80
CA CYS A 17 -8.71 -0.93 -3.35
C CYS A 17 -9.65 0.10 -2.73
N VAL A 18 -9.80 1.27 -3.35
CA VAL A 18 -10.72 2.33 -2.91
C VAL A 18 -12.17 1.86 -2.97
N THR A 19 -12.55 1.18 -4.05
CA THR A 19 -13.92 0.71 -4.26
C THR A 19 -14.32 -0.36 -3.24
N ILE A 20 -13.46 -1.36 -3.02
CA ILE A 20 -13.68 -2.47 -2.08
C ILE A 20 -13.87 -1.96 -0.65
N ASN A 21 -13.07 -0.97 -0.24
CA ASN A 21 -13.02 -0.53 1.15
C ASN A 21 -13.90 0.69 1.46
N LYS A 22 -14.61 1.26 0.47
CA LYS A 22 -15.38 2.51 0.60
C LYS A 22 -16.36 2.52 1.78
N SER A 23 -16.97 1.39 2.10
CA SER A 23 -17.98 1.23 3.17
C SER A 23 -17.42 0.68 4.48
N GLN A 24 -16.11 0.42 4.57
CA GLN A 24 -15.49 -0.14 5.77
C GLN A 24 -15.23 0.96 6.82
N LYS A 25 -15.32 0.59 8.10
CA LYS A 25 -15.06 1.50 9.23
C LYS A 25 -13.67 2.14 9.15
N PHE A 26 -12.67 1.34 8.78
CA PHE A 26 -11.25 1.73 8.67
C PHE A 26 -10.81 1.79 7.21
N LYS A 27 -11.63 2.45 6.38
CA LYS A 27 -11.40 2.50 4.93
C LYS A 27 -10.01 3.01 4.55
N THR A 28 -9.47 3.99 5.27
CA THR A 28 -8.19 4.62 4.90
C THR A 28 -7.03 3.65 5.09
N GLU A 29 -6.99 2.98 6.24
CA GLU A 29 -5.97 2.01 6.60
C GLU A 29 -6.05 0.75 5.73
N LEU A 30 -7.27 0.29 5.44
CA LEU A 30 -7.50 -0.83 4.53
C LEU A 30 -7.12 -0.50 3.08
N VAL A 31 -7.36 0.73 2.61
CA VAL A 31 -6.90 1.19 1.29
C VAL A 31 -5.38 1.27 1.24
N ASP A 32 -4.74 1.88 2.24
CA ASP A 32 -3.28 2.00 2.29
C ASP A 32 -2.60 0.61 2.30
N ALA A 33 -3.08 -0.31 3.14
CA ALA A 33 -2.61 -1.69 3.16
C ALA A 33 -2.81 -2.38 1.80
N CYS A 34 -3.99 -2.23 1.20
CA CYS A 34 -4.28 -2.81 -0.11
C CYS A 34 -3.34 -2.29 -1.21
N ILE A 35 -3.06 -0.99 -1.25
CA ILE A 35 -2.13 -0.44 -2.25
C ILE A 35 -0.70 -0.92 -1.97
N LYS A 36 -0.26 -0.87 -0.70
CA LYS A 36 1.08 -1.31 -0.28
C LYS A 36 1.30 -2.82 -0.42
N SER A 37 0.25 -3.63 -0.54
CA SER A 37 0.38 -5.07 -0.83
C SER A 37 1.16 -5.37 -2.12
N THR A 38 1.19 -4.42 -3.07
CA THR A 38 2.01 -4.50 -4.27
C THR A 38 3.52 -4.59 -3.96
N PHE A 39 3.95 -4.07 -2.81
CA PHE A 39 5.35 -3.96 -2.40
C PHE A 39 5.68 -4.83 -1.19
N CYS A 40 4.78 -4.86 -0.19
CA CYS A 40 4.93 -5.54 1.09
C CYS A 40 3.69 -6.42 1.34
N PRO A 41 3.50 -7.51 0.58
CA PRO A 41 2.27 -8.29 0.61
C PRO A 41 2.00 -8.93 1.99
N VAL A 42 3.03 -9.44 2.65
CA VAL A 42 2.90 -10.13 3.94
C VAL A 42 2.45 -9.16 5.03
N GLU A 43 3.12 -8.01 5.15
CA GLU A 43 2.79 -6.99 6.13
C GLU A 43 1.42 -6.36 5.85
N ALA A 44 1.07 -6.18 4.57
CA ALA A 44 -0.22 -5.63 4.16
C ALA A 44 -1.38 -6.56 4.53
N ASP A 45 -1.25 -7.87 4.33
CA ASP A 45 -2.28 -8.84 4.73
C ASP A 45 -2.47 -8.84 6.25
N ILE A 46 -1.39 -8.75 7.03
CA ILE A 46 -1.45 -8.67 8.49
C ILE A 46 -2.21 -7.40 8.96
N VAL A 47 -1.97 -6.25 8.33
CA VAL A 47 -2.71 -5.02 8.61
C VAL A 47 -4.18 -5.18 8.25
N ARG A 48 -4.48 -5.72 7.06
CA ARG A 48 -5.85 -5.96 6.60
C ARG A 48 -6.61 -6.84 7.59
N ASP A 49 -6.03 -7.96 7.98
CA ASP A 49 -6.65 -8.90 8.92
C ASP A 49 -6.87 -8.25 10.30
N CYS A 50 -5.97 -7.37 10.74
CA CYS A 50 -6.18 -6.59 11.96
C CYS A 50 -7.40 -5.67 11.85
N TYR A 51 -7.52 -4.91 10.77
CA TYR A 51 -8.59 -3.91 10.60
C TYR A 51 -9.96 -4.50 10.23
N LEU A 52 -10.01 -5.74 9.71
CA LEU A 52 -11.26 -6.47 9.48
C LEU A 52 -11.79 -7.16 10.75
N ASN A 53 -11.02 -7.23 11.84
CA ASN A 53 -11.52 -7.75 13.11
C ASN A 53 -12.62 -6.86 13.72
N LYS A 54 -13.59 -7.48 14.40
CA LYS A 54 -14.75 -6.77 14.97
C LYS A 54 -14.38 -5.76 16.04
N ASP A 55 -13.31 -6.03 16.78
CA ASP A 55 -12.77 -5.25 17.89
C ASP A 55 -11.53 -4.42 17.50
N ALA A 56 -11.33 -4.22 16.20
CA ALA A 56 -10.23 -3.45 15.66
C ALA A 56 -10.27 -1.98 16.10
N SER A 57 -9.08 -1.44 16.34
CA SER A 57 -8.83 -0.02 16.58
C SER A 57 -7.41 0.34 16.15
N PRO A 58 -7.14 1.62 15.85
CA PRO A 58 -5.79 2.06 15.48
C PRO A 58 -4.73 1.70 16.53
N ALA A 59 -5.07 1.81 17.82
CA ALA A 59 -4.14 1.45 18.90
C ALA A 59 -3.79 -0.05 18.90
N ARG A 60 -4.71 -0.92 18.50
CA ARG A 60 -4.48 -2.37 18.45
C ARG A 60 -3.77 -2.83 17.17
N CYS A 61 -3.93 -2.08 16.08
CA CYS A 61 -3.29 -2.38 14.80
C CYS A 61 -1.98 -1.62 14.57
N PHE A 62 -1.61 -0.70 15.47
CA PHE A 62 -0.42 0.13 15.36
C PHE A 62 0.88 -0.67 15.10
N ALA A 63 1.05 -1.81 15.76
CA ALA A 63 2.25 -2.62 15.59
C ALA A 63 2.35 -3.21 14.17
N GLN A 64 1.21 -3.57 13.58
CA GLN A 64 1.09 -4.08 12.22
C GLN A 64 1.33 -2.95 11.21
N ASP A 65 0.75 -1.77 11.44
CA ASP A 65 0.99 -0.59 10.60
C ASP A 65 2.46 -0.17 10.62
N ALA A 66 3.09 -0.18 11.80
CA ALA A 66 4.50 0.14 11.93
C ALA A 66 5.39 -0.83 11.15
N ARG A 67 5.08 -2.13 11.14
CA ARG A 67 5.81 -3.13 10.34
C ARG A 67 5.63 -2.90 8.84
N LEU A 68 4.40 -2.63 8.40
CA LEU A 68 4.13 -2.31 7.00
C LEU A 68 4.88 -1.04 6.56
N ALA A 69 4.89 -0.01 7.40
CA ALA A 69 5.64 1.22 7.15
C ALA A 69 7.15 0.98 7.11
N GLN A 70 7.69 0.12 7.99
CA GLN A 70 9.10 -0.26 7.97
C GLN A 70 9.47 -1.01 6.68
N CYS A 71 8.70 -2.02 6.29
CA CYS A 71 8.91 -2.73 5.03
C CYS A 71 8.93 -1.75 3.84
N PHE A 72 7.91 -0.89 3.76
CA PHE A 72 7.80 0.07 2.67
C PHE A 72 8.99 1.05 2.65
N ASN A 73 9.37 1.60 3.80
CA ASN A 73 10.51 2.52 3.92
C ASN A 73 11.83 1.85 3.55
N SER A 74 12.03 0.57 3.87
CA SER A 74 13.21 -0.18 3.43
C SER A 74 13.31 -0.24 1.91
N LEU A 75 12.20 -0.43 1.19
CA LEU A 75 12.17 -0.45 -0.28
C LEU A 75 12.42 0.93 -0.90
N VAL A 76 11.93 2.00 -0.24
CA VAL A 76 12.20 3.38 -0.66
C VAL A 76 13.69 3.72 -0.53
N ASN A 77 14.32 3.29 0.56
CA ASN A 77 15.73 3.59 0.84
C ASN A 77 16.72 2.67 0.09
N ASP A 78 16.32 1.45 -0.26
CA ASP A 78 17.14 0.48 -0.99
C ASP A 78 16.37 -0.11 -2.19
N SER A 79 16.16 0.73 -3.20
CA SER A 79 15.48 0.35 -4.44
C SER A 79 16.33 -0.55 -5.36
N SER A 80 17.61 -0.77 -5.03
CA SER A 80 18.56 -1.54 -5.84
C SER A 80 18.17 -3.03 -6.00
N LYS A 81 17.30 -3.52 -5.12
CA LYS A 81 16.80 -4.90 -5.12
C LYS A 81 15.45 -5.07 -5.83
N LEU A 82 14.88 -3.99 -6.35
CA LEU A 82 13.59 -4.02 -7.04
C LEU A 82 13.78 -4.37 -8.52
N ASN A 83 12.89 -5.21 -9.04
CA ASN A 83 12.77 -5.36 -10.49
C ASN A 83 12.22 -4.07 -11.12
N GLU A 84 12.36 -3.94 -12.45
CA GLU A 84 11.95 -2.75 -13.20
C GLU A 84 10.48 -2.37 -12.99
N SER A 85 9.59 -3.37 -12.92
CA SER A 85 8.15 -3.17 -12.70
C SER A 85 7.86 -2.58 -11.31
N THR A 86 8.44 -3.15 -10.25
CA THR A 86 8.24 -2.70 -8.88
C THR A 86 8.90 -1.34 -8.65
N SER A 87 10.07 -1.10 -9.26
CA SER A 87 10.75 0.19 -9.24
C SER A 87 9.89 1.30 -9.88
N THR A 88 9.29 1.03 -11.04
CA THR A 88 8.39 1.97 -11.73
C THR A 88 7.15 2.32 -10.90
N LYS A 89 6.50 1.30 -10.30
CA LYS A 89 5.33 1.49 -9.43
C LYS A 89 5.70 2.28 -8.16
N LEU A 90 6.84 1.96 -7.55
CA LEU A 90 7.31 2.64 -6.34
C LEU A 90 7.63 4.10 -6.62
N ALA A 91 8.34 4.40 -7.71
CA ALA A 91 8.67 5.77 -8.11
C ALA A 91 7.41 6.63 -8.34
N TYR A 92 6.38 6.05 -8.96
CA TYR A 92 5.09 6.74 -9.11
C TYR A 92 4.42 6.99 -7.76
N TYR A 93 4.29 5.95 -6.93
CA TYR A 93 3.63 6.03 -5.63
C TYR A 93 4.27 7.09 -4.73
N THR A 94 5.60 7.09 -4.63
CA THR A 94 6.34 8.06 -3.81
C THR A 94 6.32 9.48 -4.37
N THR A 95 6.25 9.65 -5.69
CA THR A 95 6.25 10.99 -6.33
C THR A 95 4.87 11.63 -6.36
N VAL A 96 3.83 10.86 -6.68
CA VAL A 96 2.50 11.40 -6.98
C VAL A 96 1.57 11.31 -5.78
N ILE A 97 1.58 10.18 -5.05
CA ILE A 97 0.66 9.97 -3.93
C ILE A 97 1.17 10.67 -2.66
N ASN A 98 2.47 10.61 -2.35
CA ASN A 98 3.02 11.31 -1.17
C ASN A 98 3.13 12.84 -1.34
N LYS A 99 3.22 13.38 -2.57
CA LYS A 99 3.19 14.85 -2.78
C LYS A 99 1.85 15.49 -2.48
N ALA A 100 0.75 14.72 -2.42
CA ALA A 100 -0.56 15.24 -2.04
C ALA A 100 -0.72 15.49 -0.52
N SER A 101 0.33 15.26 0.28
CA SER A 101 0.33 15.41 1.74
C SER A 101 1.11 16.63 2.27
N TYR A 102 1.54 17.55 1.38
CA TYR A 102 2.17 18.83 1.73
C TYR A 102 1.30 20.01 1.31
#